data_AF-Q8TAM2-F1
#
_entry.id   AF-Q8TAM2-F1
#
_cell.length_a   1.000
_cell.length_b   1.000
_cell.length_c   1.000
_cell.angle_alpha   90.00
_cell.angle_beta   90.00
_cell.angle_gamma   90.00
#
_symmetry.space_group_name_H-M   'P 1'
#
loop_
_entity.id
_entity.type
_entity.pdbx_description
1 polymer ?
#
loop_
_entity_poly.entity_id
_entity_poly.type
_entity_poly.pdbx_seq_one_letter_code
_entity_poly.pdbx_strand_id
1 'polypeptide(L)'
;MSSEMEPLLLAWSYFRRRKFQLCADLCTQMLEKSPYDQEPDPELPVHQAAWILKARALTEMVYIDEIDVDQEGIAEMMLDENAIAQVPRPGTSLKLPGTNQTGGPSQAVRPITQAGRPITGFLRPSTQSGRPGTMEQAIRTPRTAYTARPITSSSGRFVRLGTASMLTSPDGPFINLSRLNLTKYSQKPKLAKALFEYIFHHENDVKTIHLEDVVLHLGIYPFLLRNKNHIEKNALDLAALSTEHSQYKDWWWKVQIGKCYYRLGMYREAEKQFKSALKQQEMVDTFLYLAKVYVSLDQPVTALNLFKQGLDKFPGEVTLLCGIARIYEEMNNMSSAAEYYKEVLKQDNTHVEAIACIGSNHFYSDQPEIALRFYRRLLQMGIYNGQLFNNLGLCCFYAQQYDMTLTSFERALSLAENEEEAADVWYNLGHVAVGIGDTNLAHQCFRLALVNNNNHAEAYNNLAVLEMRKGHVEQARALLQTASSLAPHMYEPHFNFATISDKIGDLQRSYVAAQKSEAAFPDHVDTQHLIKQLRQHFAML
;
A
#
# COMPACT_ATOMS: atom_id res chain seq x y z
N MET A 1 11.62 -50.82 -21.25
CA MET A 1 12.50 -49.86 -20.54
C MET A 1 11.61 -48.74 -20.08
N SER A 2 11.56 -48.44 -18.77
CA SER A 2 10.78 -47.31 -18.26
C SER A 2 11.17 -46.07 -19.05
N SER A 3 10.23 -45.52 -19.83
CA SER A 3 10.45 -44.31 -20.60
C SER A 3 10.69 -43.17 -19.62
N GLU A 4 11.96 -42.91 -19.29
CA GLU A 4 12.34 -41.74 -18.50
C GLU A 4 11.83 -40.51 -19.27
N MET A 5 10.87 -39.82 -18.66
CA MET A 5 10.29 -38.61 -19.23
C MET A 5 11.40 -37.59 -19.46
N GLU A 6 11.44 -36.96 -20.65
CA GLU A 6 12.47 -35.99 -20.99
C GLU A 6 12.57 -34.89 -19.90
N PRO A 7 13.79 -34.57 -19.42
CA PRO A 7 13.97 -33.67 -18.28
C PRO A 7 13.44 -32.26 -18.57
N LEU A 8 13.57 -31.79 -19.83
CA LEU A 8 13.04 -30.48 -20.24
C LEU A 8 11.51 -30.44 -20.16
N LEU A 9 10.85 -31.49 -20.64
CA LEU A 9 9.39 -31.58 -20.66
C LEU A 9 8.84 -31.69 -19.23
N LEU A 10 9.54 -32.40 -18.34
CA LEU A 10 9.22 -32.47 -16.93
C LEU A 10 9.40 -31.11 -16.23
N ALA A 11 10.51 -30.41 -16.49
CA ALA A 11 10.75 -29.08 -15.95
C ALA A 11 9.69 -28.07 -16.41
N TRP A 12 9.32 -28.08 -17.69
CA TRP A 12 8.26 -27.24 -18.22
C TRP A 12 6.88 -27.56 -17.62
N SER A 13 6.61 -28.85 -17.40
CA SER A 13 5.40 -29.30 -16.71
C SER A 13 5.35 -28.81 -15.25
N TYR A 14 6.49 -28.77 -14.55
CA TYR A 14 6.57 -28.20 -13.20
C TYR A 14 6.36 -26.69 -13.21
N PHE A 15 6.97 -25.98 -14.15
CA PHE A 15 6.78 -24.54 -14.32
C PHE A 15 5.30 -24.18 -14.55
N ARG A 16 4.62 -24.88 -15.47
CA ARG A 16 3.18 -24.68 -15.72
C ARG A 16 2.31 -24.92 -14.48
N ARG A 17 2.70 -25.87 -13.62
CA ARG A 17 2.01 -26.18 -12.35
C ARG A 17 2.41 -25.26 -11.19
N ARG A 18 3.13 -24.17 -11.46
CA ARG A 18 3.66 -23.22 -10.46
C ARG A 18 4.58 -23.88 -9.42
N LYS A 19 5.24 -24.99 -9.77
CA LYS A 19 6.25 -25.66 -8.93
C LYS A 19 7.63 -25.12 -9.29
N PHE A 20 7.89 -23.87 -8.92
CA PHE A 20 9.06 -23.13 -9.39
C PHE A 20 10.40 -23.68 -8.87
N GLN A 21 10.45 -24.14 -7.63
CA GLN A 21 11.66 -24.74 -7.04
C GLN A 21 12.10 -25.98 -7.84
N LEU A 22 11.21 -26.97 -7.99
CA LEU A 22 11.51 -28.21 -8.71
C LEU A 22 11.91 -27.98 -10.17
N CYS A 23 11.32 -26.98 -10.85
CA CYS A 23 11.72 -26.67 -12.21
C CYS A 23 13.10 -26.00 -12.27
N ALA A 24 13.44 -25.14 -11.31
CA ALA A 24 14.76 -24.53 -11.22
C ALA A 24 15.84 -25.59 -10.93
N ASP A 25 15.57 -26.53 -10.04
CA ASP A 25 16.48 -27.64 -9.69
C ASP A 25 16.77 -28.53 -10.92
N LEU A 26 15.72 -28.97 -11.62
CA LEU A 26 15.88 -29.76 -12.84
C LEU A 26 16.62 -29.00 -13.95
N CYS A 27 16.33 -27.70 -14.14
CA CYS A 27 17.04 -26.89 -15.12
C CYS A 27 18.52 -26.74 -14.74
N THR A 28 18.85 -26.67 -13.44
CA THR A 28 20.24 -26.62 -12.97
C THR A 28 20.98 -27.90 -13.34
N GLN A 29 20.39 -29.06 -13.07
CA GLN A 29 20.95 -30.36 -13.46
C GLN A 29 21.12 -30.48 -14.98
N MET A 30 20.20 -29.93 -15.77
CA MET A 30 20.31 -29.92 -17.23
C MET A 30 21.46 -29.02 -17.73
N LEU A 31 21.61 -27.83 -17.15
CA LEU A 31 22.65 -26.88 -17.51
C LEU A 31 24.06 -27.37 -17.11
N GLU A 32 24.17 -28.13 -16.02
CA GLU A 32 25.42 -28.77 -15.61
C GLU A 32 25.82 -29.92 -16.54
N LYS A 33 24.85 -30.75 -16.94
CA LYS A 33 25.10 -31.92 -17.81
C LYS A 33 25.56 -31.53 -19.21
N SER A 34 25.03 -30.43 -19.74
CA SER A 34 25.31 -30.02 -21.11
C SER A 34 25.63 -28.52 -21.21
N PRO A 35 26.90 -28.14 -20.94
CA PRO A 35 27.31 -26.73 -21.01
C PRO A 35 27.28 -26.15 -22.44
N TYR A 36 27.44 -26.99 -23.48
CA TYR A 36 27.43 -26.62 -24.90
C TYR A 36 27.16 -27.85 -25.80
N ASP A 37 25.93 -28.07 -26.29
CA ASP A 37 25.73 -29.08 -27.36
C ASP A 37 25.85 -28.44 -28.76
N GLN A 38 26.81 -28.97 -29.50
CA GLN A 38 26.93 -28.89 -30.95
C GLN A 38 25.95 -29.91 -31.56
N GLU A 39 24.68 -29.57 -31.85
CA GLU A 39 23.78 -30.40 -32.69
C GLU A 39 22.56 -29.58 -33.17
N PRO A 40 21.86 -29.98 -34.25
CA PRO A 40 21.47 -29.08 -35.33
C PRO A 40 19.97 -28.75 -35.28
N ASP A 41 19.59 -27.78 -34.45
CA ASP A 41 18.35 -27.02 -34.65
C ASP A 41 18.62 -25.52 -34.40
N PRO A 42 18.52 -24.65 -35.44
CA PRO A 42 18.92 -23.26 -35.34
C PRO A 42 17.98 -22.38 -34.48
N GLU A 43 16.78 -22.87 -34.14
CA GLU A 43 15.72 -21.98 -33.62
C GLU A 43 15.69 -21.84 -32.09
N LEU A 44 16.13 -22.83 -31.31
CA LEU A 44 16.35 -22.72 -29.84
C LEU A 44 17.08 -23.98 -29.31
N PRO A 45 18.40 -23.95 -29.07
CA PRO A 45 19.10 -25.11 -28.50
C PRO A 45 18.55 -25.42 -27.10
N VAL A 46 18.40 -26.71 -26.77
CA VAL A 46 17.84 -27.23 -25.51
C VAL A 46 18.40 -26.49 -24.28
N HIS A 47 19.69 -26.13 -24.29
CA HIS A 47 20.35 -25.37 -23.22
C HIS A 47 19.81 -23.96 -23.05
N GLN A 48 19.53 -23.26 -24.14
CA GLN A 48 18.88 -21.95 -24.08
C GLN A 48 17.45 -22.09 -23.55
N ALA A 49 16.74 -23.18 -23.88
CA ALA A 49 15.40 -23.44 -23.37
C ALA A 49 15.42 -23.70 -21.84
N ALA A 50 16.32 -24.56 -21.35
CA ALA A 50 16.50 -24.78 -19.91
C ALA A 50 16.94 -23.50 -19.19
N TRP A 51 17.80 -22.70 -19.81
CA TRP A 51 18.29 -21.44 -19.25
C TRP A 51 17.18 -20.38 -19.11
N ILE A 52 16.36 -20.16 -20.15
CA ILE A 52 15.21 -19.23 -20.04
C ILE A 52 14.16 -19.75 -19.06
N LEU A 53 13.97 -21.08 -18.98
CA LEU A 53 13.01 -21.68 -18.07
C LEU A 53 13.45 -21.51 -16.61
N LYS A 54 14.75 -21.68 -16.32
CA LYS A 54 15.34 -21.36 -15.02
C LYS A 54 15.17 -19.87 -14.69
N ALA A 55 15.47 -18.98 -15.64
CA ALA A 55 15.30 -17.54 -15.45
C ALA A 55 13.84 -17.19 -15.08
N ARG A 56 12.87 -17.74 -15.83
CA ARG A 56 11.43 -17.54 -15.59
C ARG A 56 10.97 -18.12 -14.26
N ALA A 57 11.45 -19.30 -13.89
CA ALA A 57 11.15 -19.90 -12.60
C ALA A 57 11.63 -19.01 -11.45
N LEU A 58 12.89 -18.54 -11.52
CA LEU A 58 13.46 -17.67 -10.51
C LEU A 58 12.72 -16.33 -10.40
N THR A 59 12.30 -15.74 -11.53
CA THR A 59 11.48 -14.53 -11.52
C THR A 59 10.12 -14.75 -10.91
N GLU A 60 9.42 -15.83 -11.27
CA GLU A 60 8.04 -16.05 -10.85
C GLU A 60 7.93 -16.41 -9.36
N MET A 61 9.01 -16.89 -8.74
CA MET A 61 9.08 -17.05 -7.28
C MET A 61 9.01 -15.72 -6.52
N VAL A 62 9.51 -14.64 -7.12
CA VAL A 62 9.60 -13.31 -6.50
C VAL A 62 8.76 -12.26 -7.22
N TYR A 63 8.01 -12.66 -8.24
CA TYR A 63 7.24 -11.75 -9.09
C TYR A 63 6.12 -11.11 -8.28
N ILE A 64 6.07 -9.78 -8.33
CA ILE A 64 5.02 -8.96 -7.75
C ILE A 64 4.59 -7.99 -8.84
N ASP A 65 3.28 -7.76 -8.96
CA ASP A 65 2.77 -6.82 -9.96
C ASP A 65 3.15 -5.38 -9.60
N GLU A 66 3.82 -4.71 -10.55
CA GLU A 66 4.27 -3.32 -10.41
C GLU A 66 3.14 -2.32 -10.25
N ILE A 67 1.92 -2.67 -10.66
CA ILE A 67 0.77 -1.78 -10.55
C ILE A 67 0.43 -1.54 -9.08
N ASP A 68 0.43 -2.61 -8.27
CA ASP A 68 0.09 -2.55 -6.84
C ASP A 68 1.28 -2.14 -5.95
N VAL A 69 2.49 -2.24 -6.48
CA VAL A 69 3.72 -1.84 -5.79
C VAL A 69 3.98 -0.36 -6.03
N ASP A 70 3.43 0.49 -5.17
CA ASP A 70 3.72 1.92 -5.15
C ASP A 70 4.11 2.36 -3.74
N GLN A 71 5.39 2.18 -3.39
CA GLN A 71 5.92 2.63 -2.12
C GLN A 71 6.65 3.95 -2.36
N GLU A 72 6.11 5.06 -1.85
CA GLU A 72 6.86 6.31 -1.76
C GLU A 72 7.68 6.30 -0.47
N GLY A 73 8.99 6.53 -0.57
CA GLY A 73 9.85 6.74 0.58
C GLY A 73 9.82 8.21 1.02
N ILE A 74 10.57 8.51 2.09
CA ILE A 74 10.60 9.87 2.64
C ILE A 74 11.19 10.88 1.63
N ALA A 75 12.19 10.47 0.85
CA ALA A 75 12.78 11.32 -0.18
C ALA A 75 11.76 11.66 -1.29
N GLU A 76 11.04 10.66 -1.80
CA GLU A 76 10.04 10.89 -2.86
C GLU A 76 8.85 11.72 -2.35
N MET A 77 8.45 11.56 -1.09
CA MET A 77 7.37 12.38 -0.50
C MET A 77 7.73 13.86 -0.38
N MET A 78 9.01 14.18 -0.14
CA MET A 78 9.45 15.51 0.34
C MET A 78 10.34 16.28 -0.64
N LEU A 79 11.21 15.59 -1.37
CA LEU A 79 12.19 16.20 -2.26
C LEU A 79 11.71 16.24 -3.72
N ASP A 80 10.84 15.31 -4.10
CA ASP A 80 10.32 15.21 -5.48
C ASP A 80 9.06 16.08 -5.68
N GLU A 81 9.27 17.36 -5.99
CA GLU A 81 8.20 18.27 -6.39
C GLU A 81 7.80 18.09 -7.87
N ASN A 82 7.01 17.04 -8.14
CA ASN A 82 6.51 16.76 -9.49
C ASN A 82 5.13 17.36 -9.81
N ALA A 83 4.47 17.96 -8.81
CA ALA A 83 3.16 18.59 -8.98
C ALA A 83 3.30 19.97 -9.64
N ILE A 84 2.51 20.24 -10.68
CA ILE A 84 2.55 21.53 -11.41
C ILE A 84 2.03 22.67 -10.53
N ALA A 85 0.96 22.43 -9.77
CA ALA A 85 0.31 23.42 -8.93
C ALA A 85 0.74 23.26 -7.47
N GLN A 86 1.27 24.32 -6.87
CA GLN A 86 1.61 24.32 -5.44
C GLN A 86 0.38 24.48 -4.54
N VAL A 87 -0.63 25.24 -5.00
CA VAL A 87 -1.89 25.47 -4.27
C VAL A 87 -3.08 25.19 -5.20
N PRO A 88 -3.34 23.91 -5.51
CA PRO A 88 -4.45 23.52 -6.38
C PRO A 88 -5.80 23.84 -5.71
N ARG A 89 -6.85 23.95 -6.53
CA ARG A 89 -8.22 24.12 -6.02
C ARG A 89 -8.60 22.91 -5.14
N PRO A 90 -9.20 23.11 -3.95
CA PRO A 90 -9.60 21.99 -3.09
C PRO A 90 -10.45 20.96 -3.84
N GLY A 91 -10.11 19.69 -3.72
CA GLY A 91 -10.76 18.60 -4.47
C GLY A 91 -10.30 18.42 -5.91
N THR A 92 -9.18 19.04 -6.32
CA THR A 92 -8.53 18.76 -7.62
C THR A 92 -7.13 18.15 -7.49
N SER A 93 -6.67 17.94 -6.26
CA SER A 93 -5.38 17.35 -5.89
C SER A 93 -5.59 16.34 -4.76
N LEU A 94 -4.73 15.34 -4.68
CA LEU A 94 -4.75 14.33 -3.62
C LEU A 94 -4.13 14.87 -2.31
N LYS A 95 -3.28 15.91 -2.40
CA LYS A 95 -2.65 16.55 -1.24
C LYS A 95 -3.61 17.46 -0.48
N LEU A 96 -4.52 18.12 -1.20
CA LEU A 96 -5.59 18.96 -0.66
C LEU A 96 -6.96 18.36 -1.05
N PRO A 97 -7.37 17.25 -0.40
CA PRO A 97 -8.71 16.71 -0.58
C PRO A 97 -9.72 17.79 -0.20
N GLY A 98 -10.87 17.82 -0.87
CA GLY A 98 -11.87 18.88 -0.67
C GLY A 98 -12.31 18.92 0.79
N THR A 99 -11.89 19.94 1.55
CA THR A 99 -12.04 20.04 3.01
C THR A 99 -13.45 20.35 3.50
N ASN A 100 -14.50 20.12 2.70
CA ASN A 100 -15.87 20.52 3.07
C ASN A 100 -16.98 19.75 2.34
N GLN A 101 -16.74 18.50 1.92
CA GLN A 101 -17.84 17.66 1.41
C GLN A 101 -18.46 16.88 2.56
N THR A 102 -19.64 17.37 2.99
CA THR A 102 -20.53 16.95 4.08
C THR A 102 -21.10 15.52 3.97
N GLY A 103 -20.32 14.55 3.49
CA GLY A 103 -20.80 13.19 3.19
C GLY A 103 -20.10 12.04 3.91
N GLY A 104 -18.96 12.28 4.57
CA GLY A 104 -18.22 11.25 5.30
C GLY A 104 -18.59 11.19 6.79
N PRO A 105 -18.45 10.03 7.46
CA PRO A 105 -18.57 9.96 8.91
C PRO A 105 -17.51 10.85 9.55
N SER A 106 -17.91 11.67 10.52
CA SER A 106 -16.98 12.55 11.26
C SER A 106 -15.96 11.75 12.07
N GLN A 107 -14.88 12.40 12.51
CA GLN A 107 -13.87 11.80 13.39
C GLN A 107 -14.47 11.23 14.68
N ALA A 108 -15.62 11.76 15.12
CA ALA A 108 -16.33 11.25 16.30
C ALA A 108 -16.90 9.83 16.13
N VAL A 109 -17.06 9.35 14.88
CA VAL A 109 -17.62 8.03 14.57
C VAL A 109 -16.58 7.12 13.94
N ARG A 110 -15.81 7.63 12.97
CA ARG A 110 -14.80 6.83 12.25
C ARG A 110 -13.40 7.20 12.72
N PRO A 111 -12.59 6.23 13.20
CA PRO A 111 -11.20 6.48 13.56
C PRO A 111 -10.39 7.06 12.40
N ILE A 112 -9.42 7.88 12.74
CA ILE A 112 -8.57 8.62 11.79
C ILE A 112 -7.12 8.23 12.00
N THR A 113 -6.38 8.07 10.90
CA THR A 113 -4.94 7.83 10.89
C THR A 113 -4.14 9.10 11.19
N GLN A 114 -2.83 8.99 11.44
CA GLN A 114 -1.98 10.15 11.79
C GLN A 114 -2.05 11.33 10.81
N ALA A 115 -2.42 11.05 9.57
CA ALA A 115 -2.45 12.02 8.49
C ALA A 115 -3.82 12.70 8.30
N GLY A 116 -4.77 12.51 9.23
CA GLY A 116 -6.08 13.15 9.16
C GLY A 116 -7.07 12.43 8.22
N ARG A 117 -6.67 11.31 7.61
CA ARG A 117 -7.56 10.49 6.79
C ARG A 117 -8.26 9.40 7.60
N PRO A 118 -9.57 9.17 7.40
CA PRO A 118 -10.28 8.09 8.05
C PRO A 118 -9.67 6.74 7.67
N ILE A 119 -9.72 5.76 8.57
CA ILE A 119 -9.20 4.41 8.30
C ILE A 119 -9.93 3.78 7.10
N THR A 120 -9.19 3.16 6.17
CA THR A 120 -9.77 2.49 4.99
C THR A 120 -10.19 1.05 5.30
N GLY A 121 -11.12 0.50 4.52
CA GLY A 121 -11.55 -0.90 4.66
C GLY A 121 -10.55 -1.92 4.10
N PHE A 122 -9.60 -1.50 3.25
CA PHE A 122 -8.65 -2.39 2.60
C PHE A 122 -7.26 -1.75 2.49
N LEU A 123 -6.25 -2.36 3.14
CA LEU A 123 -4.87 -1.91 3.08
C LEU A 123 -4.14 -2.50 1.87
N ARG A 124 -3.92 -1.67 0.85
CA ARG A 124 -3.05 -1.95 -0.31
C ARG A 124 -1.61 -1.47 -0.04
N PRO A 125 -0.57 -2.09 -0.62
CA PRO A 125 0.82 -1.62 -0.45
C PRO A 125 1.05 -0.17 -0.89
N SER A 126 0.18 0.34 -1.76
CA SER A 126 0.15 1.72 -2.24
C SER A 126 -0.70 2.68 -1.39
N THR A 127 -1.30 2.27 -0.26
CA THR A 127 -2.10 3.21 0.54
C THR A 127 -1.20 4.28 1.15
N GLN A 128 -1.45 5.51 0.71
CA GLN A 128 -0.94 6.71 1.35
C GLN A 128 -2.07 7.31 2.19
N SER A 129 -1.97 7.19 3.51
CA SER A 129 -2.93 7.81 4.44
C SER A 129 -2.72 9.32 4.58
N GLY A 130 -1.64 9.85 3.99
CA GLY A 130 -1.34 11.26 3.74
C GLY A 130 0.17 11.47 3.66
N ARG A 131 0.67 12.69 3.86
CA ARG A 131 2.11 13.00 3.74
C ARG A 131 2.64 13.76 4.96
N PRO A 132 3.87 13.47 5.42
CA PRO A 132 4.52 14.27 6.46
C PRO A 132 4.79 15.69 5.95
N GLY A 133 4.66 16.70 6.83
CA GLY A 133 4.91 18.10 6.45
C GLY A 133 6.39 18.49 6.50
N THR A 134 7.20 17.82 7.31
CA THR A 134 8.66 18.02 7.40
C THR A 134 9.41 16.70 7.54
N MET A 135 10.70 16.70 7.14
CA MET A 135 11.58 15.53 7.33
C MET A 135 11.69 15.15 8.82
N GLU A 136 11.73 16.14 9.72
CA GLU A 136 11.74 15.91 11.17
C GLU A 136 10.47 15.22 11.66
N GLN A 137 9.30 15.63 11.14
CA GLN A 137 8.03 14.97 11.44
C GLN A 137 8.06 13.52 10.94
N ALA A 138 8.47 13.27 9.70
CA ALA A 138 8.53 11.93 9.11
C ALA A 138 9.41 10.96 9.93
N ILE A 139 10.52 11.45 10.48
CA ILE A 139 11.45 10.63 11.28
C ILE A 139 10.92 10.39 12.70
N ARG A 140 10.21 11.36 13.29
CA ARG A 140 9.68 11.24 14.66
C ARG A 140 8.37 10.46 14.75
N THR A 141 7.59 10.40 13.67
CA THR A 141 6.36 9.62 13.61
C THR A 141 6.65 8.11 13.50
N PRO A 142 5.74 7.23 13.97
CA PRO A 142 5.83 5.80 13.74
C PRO A 142 6.06 5.47 12.25
N ARG A 143 6.89 4.47 11.98
CA ARG A 143 7.36 4.15 10.61
C ARG A 143 6.25 3.67 9.67
N THR A 144 5.10 3.27 10.19
CA THR A 144 3.93 2.78 9.45
C THR A 144 2.76 3.77 9.46
N ALA A 145 2.97 5.01 9.94
CA ALA A 145 1.90 6.00 10.09
C ALA A 145 1.29 6.46 8.75
N TYR A 146 2.12 6.58 7.71
CA TYR A 146 1.74 7.09 6.39
C TYR A 146 1.56 6.00 5.32
N THR A 147 2.24 4.86 5.52
CA THR A 147 2.38 3.78 4.55
C THR A 147 2.02 2.44 5.18
N ALA A 148 1.43 1.52 4.40
CA ALA A 148 1.07 0.17 4.87
C ALA A 148 2.28 -0.68 5.31
N ARG A 149 3.50 -0.27 4.95
CA ARG A 149 4.76 -0.91 5.32
C ARG A 149 5.70 0.10 5.97
N PRO A 150 6.69 -0.32 6.76
CA PRO A 150 7.65 0.60 7.37
C PRO A 150 8.34 1.45 6.30
N ILE A 151 8.14 2.78 6.37
CA ILE A 151 8.67 3.74 5.40
C ILE A 151 10.19 3.64 5.31
N THR A 152 10.77 3.82 4.13
CA THR A 152 12.23 3.85 3.88
C THR A 152 12.70 5.26 3.49
N SER A 153 14.01 5.49 3.49
CA SER A 153 14.58 6.77 3.06
C SER A 153 14.31 7.08 1.58
N SER A 154 14.38 6.07 0.73
CA SER A 154 13.99 6.11 -0.68
C SER A 154 13.32 4.78 -1.05
N SER A 155 12.37 4.86 -1.96
CA SER A 155 11.72 3.73 -2.62
C SER A 155 12.72 2.82 -3.33
N GLY A 156 13.81 3.38 -3.86
CA GLY A 156 14.83 2.68 -4.66
C GLY A 156 15.59 1.56 -3.93
N ARG A 157 15.49 1.48 -2.60
CA ARG A 157 15.68 0.22 -1.90
C ARG A 157 14.33 -0.44 -1.79
N PHE A 158 13.91 -1.15 -2.84
CA PHE A 158 12.96 -2.25 -2.67
C PHE A 158 13.53 -3.09 -1.54
N VAL A 159 12.95 -2.91 -0.35
CA VAL A 159 13.39 -3.54 0.88
C VAL A 159 13.49 -4.99 0.54
N ARG A 160 14.71 -5.53 0.59
CA ARG A 160 15.05 -6.96 0.66
C ARG A 160 13.85 -7.71 1.18
N LEU A 161 12.97 -8.12 0.28
CA LEU A 161 11.78 -8.85 0.64
C LEU A 161 12.36 -10.14 1.18
N GLY A 162 12.24 -10.26 2.50
CA GLY A 162 13.01 -11.15 3.33
C GLY A 162 13.12 -12.51 2.66
N THR A 163 14.36 -12.98 2.56
CA THR A 163 14.86 -14.23 1.96
C THR A 163 15.45 -14.17 0.54
N ALA A 164 14.90 -13.52 -0.49
CA ALA A 164 15.37 -13.81 -1.86
C ALA A 164 16.83 -13.39 -2.17
N SER A 165 17.27 -12.21 -1.73
CA SER A 165 18.66 -11.75 -1.93
C SER A 165 19.64 -12.24 -0.85
N MET A 166 19.13 -12.90 0.20
CA MET A 166 19.93 -13.54 1.27
C MET A 166 19.91 -15.06 1.19
N LEU A 167 19.03 -15.63 0.36
CA LEU A 167 19.17 -16.96 -0.21
C LEU A 167 20.33 -16.84 -1.20
N THR A 168 21.54 -16.78 -0.65
CA THR A 168 22.68 -17.36 -1.35
C THR A 168 22.27 -18.78 -1.66
N SER A 169 21.76 -19.02 -2.86
CA SER A 169 21.77 -20.35 -3.44
C SER A 169 23.19 -20.87 -3.23
N PRO A 170 23.37 -22.10 -2.74
CA PRO A 170 24.70 -22.65 -2.48
C PRO A 170 25.62 -22.53 -3.70
N ASP A 171 25.03 -22.45 -4.90
CA ASP A 171 25.69 -22.37 -6.20
C ASP A 171 26.07 -20.94 -6.65
N GLY A 172 25.82 -19.91 -5.83
CA GLY A 172 26.08 -18.51 -6.19
C GLY A 172 25.01 -17.89 -7.12
N PRO A 173 25.23 -16.66 -7.65
CA PRO A 173 24.25 -15.97 -8.49
C PRO A 173 24.06 -16.69 -9.83
N PHE A 174 22.81 -16.83 -10.27
CA PHE A 174 22.49 -17.55 -11.51
C PHE A 174 23.16 -16.92 -12.73
N ILE A 175 23.12 -15.59 -12.85
CA ILE A 175 23.73 -14.87 -13.97
C ILE A 175 24.43 -13.61 -13.49
N ASN A 176 25.70 -13.43 -13.86
CA ASN A 176 26.41 -12.17 -13.63
C ASN A 176 26.14 -11.17 -14.76
N LEU A 177 25.33 -10.14 -14.47
CA LEU A 177 24.89 -9.12 -15.43
C LEU A 177 26.05 -8.40 -16.14
N SER A 178 27.15 -8.14 -15.41
CA SER A 178 28.32 -7.45 -15.97
C SER A 178 28.99 -8.22 -17.12
N ARG A 179 28.86 -9.55 -17.14
CA ARG A 179 29.49 -10.44 -18.13
C ARG A 179 28.65 -10.61 -19.39
N LEU A 180 27.33 -10.40 -19.32
CA LEU A 180 26.43 -10.58 -20.45
C LEU A 180 26.61 -9.47 -21.49
N ASN A 181 26.64 -9.80 -22.79
CA ASN A 181 26.55 -8.77 -23.83
C ASN A 181 25.08 -8.56 -24.22
N LEU A 182 24.45 -7.51 -23.69
CA LEU A 182 23.04 -7.20 -23.92
C LEU A 182 22.70 -7.04 -25.40
N THR A 183 23.63 -6.57 -26.24
CA THR A 183 23.36 -6.41 -27.69
C THR A 183 23.06 -7.76 -28.36
N LYS A 184 23.75 -8.84 -27.97
CA LYS A 184 23.52 -10.18 -28.51
C LYS A 184 22.17 -10.75 -28.07
N TYR A 185 21.76 -10.51 -26.82
CA TYR A 185 20.47 -10.96 -26.33
C TYR A 185 19.32 -10.14 -26.94
N SER A 186 19.52 -8.84 -27.17
CA SER A 186 18.50 -7.96 -27.75
C SER A 186 18.02 -8.38 -29.15
N GLN A 187 18.90 -9.02 -29.94
CA GLN A 187 18.58 -9.56 -31.27
C GLN A 187 17.63 -10.76 -31.20
N LYS A 188 17.56 -11.46 -30.07
CA LYS A 188 16.72 -12.64 -29.86
C LYS A 188 15.54 -12.29 -28.94
N PRO A 189 14.37 -11.90 -29.47
CA PRO A 189 13.27 -11.38 -28.64
C PRO A 189 12.79 -12.38 -27.59
N LYS A 190 12.77 -13.69 -27.90
CA LYS A 190 12.36 -14.75 -26.95
C LYS A 190 13.23 -14.78 -25.69
N LEU A 191 14.55 -14.60 -25.84
CA LEU A 191 15.48 -14.55 -24.71
C LEU A 191 15.45 -13.17 -24.04
N ALA A 192 15.37 -12.10 -24.84
CA ALA A 192 15.39 -10.74 -24.33
C ALA A 192 14.23 -10.45 -23.36
N LYS A 193 13.02 -10.93 -23.65
CA LYS A 193 11.86 -10.71 -22.77
C LYS A 193 12.04 -11.37 -21.39
N ALA A 194 12.39 -12.65 -21.37
CA ALA A 194 12.62 -13.40 -20.14
C ALA A 194 13.82 -12.85 -19.34
N LEU A 195 14.89 -12.46 -20.04
CA LEU A 195 16.05 -11.83 -19.41
C LEU A 195 15.70 -10.45 -18.84
N PHE A 196 14.91 -9.64 -19.53
CA PHE A 196 14.45 -8.35 -19.02
C PHE A 196 13.64 -8.52 -17.73
N GLU A 197 12.67 -9.44 -17.70
CA GLU A 197 11.89 -9.73 -16.50
C GLU A 197 12.77 -10.23 -15.35
N TYR A 198 13.80 -11.02 -15.64
CA TYR A 198 14.81 -11.44 -14.67
C TYR A 198 15.56 -10.26 -14.06
N ILE A 199 16.14 -9.40 -14.89
CA ILE A 199 16.90 -8.25 -14.41
C ILE A 199 15.98 -7.29 -13.64
N PHE A 200 14.77 -7.08 -14.13
CA PHE A 200 13.85 -6.08 -13.59
C PHE A 200 13.15 -6.52 -12.29
N HIS A 201 12.69 -7.77 -12.19
CA HIS A 201 11.94 -8.26 -11.02
C HIS A 201 12.79 -9.06 -10.02
N HIS A 202 13.77 -9.84 -10.48
CA HIS A 202 14.57 -10.68 -9.59
C HIS A 202 15.79 -9.92 -9.03
N GLU A 203 16.63 -9.37 -9.92
CA GLU A 203 17.80 -8.59 -9.50
C GLU A 203 17.41 -7.19 -9.01
N ASN A 204 16.24 -6.68 -9.45
CA ASN A 204 15.76 -5.32 -9.18
C ASN A 204 16.75 -4.21 -9.58
N ASP A 205 17.58 -4.47 -10.60
CA ASP A 205 18.59 -3.52 -11.06
C ASP A 205 18.00 -2.56 -12.10
N VAL A 206 17.55 -1.41 -11.61
CA VAL A 206 17.03 -0.30 -12.42
C VAL A 206 17.96 0.90 -12.25
N LYS A 207 19.21 0.78 -12.72
CA LYS A 207 20.29 1.78 -12.60
C LYS A 207 20.51 2.25 -11.17
N THR A 208 21.60 1.80 -10.53
CA THR A 208 22.04 2.48 -9.31
C THR A 208 22.41 3.92 -9.68
N ILE A 209 21.57 4.90 -9.29
CA ILE A 209 21.94 6.30 -9.40
C ILE A 209 23.02 6.52 -8.34
N HIS A 210 24.28 6.36 -8.74
CA HIS A 210 25.35 7.02 -8.03
C HIS A 210 25.09 8.53 -8.14
N LEU A 211 24.97 9.19 -6.98
CA LEU A 211 24.64 10.60 -6.78
C LEU A 211 25.50 11.60 -7.57
N GLU A 212 26.52 11.15 -8.29
CA GLU A 212 27.43 12.00 -9.08
C GLU A 212 26.87 12.37 -10.47
N ASP A 213 25.90 11.62 -11.02
CA ASP A 213 25.38 11.89 -12.38
C ASP A 213 24.20 12.90 -12.43
N VAL A 214 23.64 13.29 -11.27
CA VAL A 214 22.42 14.14 -11.19
C VAL A 214 22.68 15.58 -11.64
N VAL A 215 23.92 16.04 -11.70
CA VAL A 215 24.26 17.46 -11.97
C VAL A 215 24.26 17.83 -13.47
N LEU A 216 24.14 16.88 -14.41
CA LEU A 216 24.28 17.16 -15.86
C LEU A 216 23.00 17.01 -16.72
N HIS A 217 21.82 16.79 -16.14
CA HIS A 217 20.63 16.40 -16.89
C HIS A 217 19.66 17.52 -17.33
N LEU A 218 20.17 18.71 -17.70
CA LEU A 218 19.37 19.81 -18.29
C LEU A 218 19.20 19.76 -19.82
N GLY A 219 19.03 18.57 -20.42
CA GLY A 219 18.38 18.49 -21.74
C GLY A 219 19.12 17.87 -22.91
N ILE A 220 19.94 16.82 -22.71
CA ILE A 220 20.53 16.08 -23.83
C ILE A 220 20.52 14.55 -23.60
N TYR A 221 19.34 13.94 -23.53
CA TYR A 221 19.21 12.47 -23.50
C TYR A 221 19.51 11.73 -24.83
N PRO A 222 19.51 12.33 -26.04
CA PRO A 222 19.90 11.60 -27.25
C PRO A 222 21.42 11.42 -27.45
N PHE A 223 22.27 12.13 -26.71
CA PHE A 223 23.72 12.21 -27.01
C PHE A 223 24.59 11.28 -26.14
N LEU A 224 24.13 10.91 -24.95
CA LEU A 224 24.92 10.09 -24.01
C LEU A 224 25.00 8.59 -24.38
N LEU A 225 24.19 8.10 -25.33
CA LEU A 225 24.30 6.72 -25.83
C LEU A 225 25.59 6.44 -26.65
N ARG A 226 26.38 7.48 -26.99
CA ARG A 226 27.54 7.33 -27.90
C ARG A 226 28.89 7.18 -27.20
N ASN A 227 29.03 7.60 -25.95
CA ASN A 227 30.28 7.44 -25.18
C ASN A 227 30.22 6.17 -24.32
N LYS A 228 30.50 5.05 -24.99
CA LYS A 228 30.81 3.75 -24.39
C LYS A 228 32.06 3.91 -23.53
N ASN A 229 32.02 3.52 -22.25
CA ASN A 229 33.05 2.65 -21.64
C ASN A 229 32.82 2.27 -20.16
N HIS A 230 31.86 2.85 -19.42
CA HIS A 230 31.64 2.46 -18.00
C HIS A 230 30.18 2.33 -17.54
N ILE A 231 29.22 2.21 -18.47
CA ILE A 231 27.80 2.20 -18.13
C ILE A 231 27.40 0.79 -17.67
N GLU A 232 27.00 0.67 -16.40
CA GLU A 232 26.41 -0.53 -15.81
C GLU A 232 25.29 -1.07 -16.72
N LYS A 233 25.30 -2.38 -16.96
CA LYS A 233 24.42 -3.05 -17.93
C LYS A 233 23.03 -3.23 -17.35
N ASN A 234 22.18 -2.24 -17.56
CA ASN A 234 20.91 -2.11 -16.85
C ASN A 234 19.73 -2.69 -17.63
N ALA A 235 18.63 -3.01 -16.93
CA ALA A 235 17.37 -3.46 -17.55
C ALA A 235 16.87 -2.49 -18.63
N LEU A 236 16.99 -1.19 -18.37
CA LEU A 236 16.62 -0.12 -19.31
C LEU A 236 17.43 -0.19 -20.60
N ASP A 237 18.73 -0.49 -20.51
CA ASP A 237 19.61 -0.54 -21.70
C ASP A 237 19.26 -1.77 -22.56
N LEU A 238 18.94 -2.91 -21.94
CA LEU A 238 18.41 -4.07 -22.66
C LEU A 238 17.08 -3.73 -23.36
N ALA A 239 16.17 -3.07 -22.66
CA ALA A 239 14.88 -2.67 -23.22
C ALA A 239 15.04 -1.67 -24.37
N ALA A 240 15.96 -0.71 -24.26
CA ALA A 240 16.26 0.26 -25.32
C ALA A 240 16.79 -0.45 -26.59
N LEU A 241 17.79 -1.32 -26.44
CA LEU A 241 18.36 -2.09 -27.55
C LEU A 241 17.32 -3.01 -28.21
N SER A 242 16.46 -3.65 -27.42
CA SER A 242 15.38 -4.49 -27.94
C SER A 242 14.28 -3.69 -28.63
N THR A 243 14.01 -2.46 -28.17
CA THR A 243 13.06 -1.55 -28.82
C THR A 243 13.60 -1.05 -30.16
N GLU A 244 14.89 -0.75 -30.25
CA GLU A 244 15.57 -0.42 -31.51
C GLU A 244 15.51 -1.59 -32.50
N HIS A 245 15.80 -2.80 -32.03
CA HIS A 245 15.74 -4.02 -32.84
C HIS A 245 14.32 -4.30 -33.37
N SER A 246 13.29 -4.05 -32.56
CA SER A 246 11.88 -4.15 -32.95
C SER A 246 11.34 -2.93 -33.70
N GLN A 247 12.21 -1.97 -34.08
CA GLN A 247 11.85 -0.75 -34.80
C GLN A 247 10.73 0.06 -34.12
N TYR A 248 10.67 0.06 -32.78
CA TYR A 248 9.63 0.73 -31.98
C TYR A 248 8.19 0.28 -32.27
N LYS A 249 8.01 -0.93 -32.83
CA LYS A 249 6.70 -1.50 -33.16
C LYS A 249 6.12 -2.42 -32.09
N ASP A 250 6.83 -2.66 -30.99
CA ASP A 250 6.31 -3.51 -29.92
C ASP A 250 5.85 -2.66 -28.72
N TRP A 251 4.56 -2.74 -28.38
CA TRP A 251 4.01 -2.01 -27.23
C TRP A 251 4.62 -2.50 -25.90
N TRP A 252 4.91 -3.80 -25.81
CA TRP A 252 5.42 -4.42 -24.59
C TRP A 252 6.75 -3.80 -24.16
N TRP A 253 7.66 -3.59 -25.10
CA TRP A 253 8.95 -2.94 -24.82
C TRP A 253 8.79 -1.47 -24.40
N LYS A 254 7.86 -0.73 -25.02
CA LYS A 254 7.53 0.65 -24.59
C LYS A 254 7.01 0.69 -23.16
N VAL A 255 6.12 -0.24 -22.79
CA VAL A 255 5.63 -0.36 -21.42
C VAL A 255 6.77 -0.66 -20.47
N GLN A 256 7.64 -1.63 -20.81
CA GLN A 256 8.80 -1.96 -19.96
C GLN A 256 9.76 -0.78 -19.75
N ILE A 257 10.08 -0.02 -20.82
CA ILE A 257 10.85 1.22 -20.69
C ILE A 257 10.12 2.23 -19.80
N GLY A 258 8.80 2.38 -19.97
CA GLY A 258 7.97 3.23 -19.12
C GLY A 258 8.03 2.84 -17.65
N LYS A 259 8.02 1.54 -17.32
CA LYS A 259 8.19 1.05 -15.93
C LYS A 259 9.58 1.38 -15.38
N CYS A 260 10.64 1.22 -16.19
CA CYS A 260 11.98 1.63 -15.79
C CYS A 260 12.04 3.13 -15.51
N TYR A 261 11.48 3.97 -16.38
CA TYR A 261 11.43 5.42 -16.16
C TYR A 261 10.60 5.80 -14.92
N TYR A 262 9.49 5.10 -14.67
CA TYR A 262 8.68 5.30 -13.47
C TYR A 262 9.49 5.02 -12.19
N ARG A 263 10.21 3.89 -12.13
CA ARG A 263 11.06 3.54 -10.99
C ARG A 263 12.25 4.50 -10.80
N LEU A 264 12.74 5.11 -11.89
CA LEU A 264 13.79 6.14 -11.85
C LEU A 264 13.28 7.53 -11.43
N GLY A 265 11.98 7.71 -11.17
CA GLY A 265 11.37 9.01 -10.84
C GLY A 265 11.08 9.91 -12.07
N MET A 266 11.39 9.45 -13.28
CA MET A 266 11.21 10.18 -14.54
C MET A 266 9.80 10.00 -15.09
N TYR A 267 8.81 10.59 -14.40
CA TYR A 267 7.38 10.37 -14.69
C TYR A 267 6.93 10.89 -16.06
N ARG A 268 7.52 11.98 -16.58
CA ARG A 268 7.16 12.55 -17.88
C ARG A 268 7.69 11.71 -19.05
N GLU A 269 8.91 11.18 -18.94
CA GLU A 269 9.41 10.19 -19.91
C GLU A 269 8.58 8.91 -19.87
N ALA A 270 8.18 8.44 -18.69
CA ALA A 270 7.29 7.29 -18.53
C ALA A 270 5.92 7.53 -19.20
N GLU A 271 5.31 8.70 -18.95
CA GLU A 271 4.05 9.14 -19.57
C GLU A 271 4.11 9.06 -21.09
N LYS A 272 5.21 9.54 -21.70
CA LYS A 272 5.43 9.50 -23.15
C LYS A 272 5.45 8.06 -23.69
N GLN A 273 6.12 7.14 -22.99
CA GLN A 273 6.20 5.74 -23.41
C GLN A 273 4.84 5.05 -23.28
N PHE A 274 4.12 5.24 -22.17
CA PHE A 274 2.79 4.65 -21.99
C PHE A 274 1.77 5.20 -22.99
N LYS A 275 1.77 6.51 -23.28
CA LYS A 275 0.96 7.09 -24.36
C LYS A 275 1.32 6.51 -25.72
N SER A 276 2.61 6.28 -25.99
CA SER A 276 3.05 5.66 -27.24
C SER A 276 2.66 4.17 -27.33
N ALA A 277 2.59 3.46 -26.20
CA ALA A 277 2.12 2.08 -26.14
C ALA A 277 0.60 1.99 -26.36
N LEU A 278 -0.16 2.88 -25.71
CA LEU A 278 -1.62 2.98 -25.83
C LEU A 278 -2.04 3.25 -27.28
N LYS A 279 -1.35 4.16 -27.99
CA LYS A 279 -1.58 4.43 -29.43
C LYS A 279 -1.38 3.21 -30.33
N GLN A 280 -0.58 2.25 -29.88
CA GLN A 280 -0.24 1.06 -30.65
C GLN A 280 -1.21 -0.09 -30.35
N GLN A 281 -1.44 -0.37 -29.07
CA GLN A 281 -2.44 -1.33 -28.63
C GLN A 281 -3.04 -0.84 -27.31
N GLU A 282 -4.34 -0.63 -27.31
CA GLU A 282 -5.10 -0.29 -26.11
C GLU A 282 -5.18 -1.55 -25.23
N MET A 283 -4.58 -1.50 -24.03
CA MET A 283 -4.52 -2.60 -23.07
C MET A 283 -4.81 -2.08 -21.66
N VAL A 284 -5.48 -2.87 -20.83
CA VAL A 284 -5.81 -2.50 -19.44
C VAL A 284 -4.58 -2.07 -18.65
N ASP A 285 -3.48 -2.83 -18.74
CA ASP A 285 -2.20 -2.51 -18.07
C ASP A 285 -1.69 -1.11 -18.43
N THR A 286 -1.82 -0.70 -19.70
CA THR A 286 -1.35 0.63 -20.14
C THR A 286 -2.16 1.76 -19.52
N PHE A 287 -3.48 1.57 -19.34
CA PHE A 287 -4.31 2.53 -18.62
C PHE A 287 -3.94 2.61 -17.14
N LEU A 288 -3.71 1.46 -16.50
CA LEU A 288 -3.30 1.39 -15.08
C LEU A 288 -1.95 2.07 -14.84
N TYR A 289 -0.93 1.79 -15.66
CA TYR A 289 0.39 2.44 -15.53
C TYR A 289 0.35 3.94 -15.78
N LEU A 290 -0.45 4.38 -16.76
CA LEU A 290 -0.58 5.80 -17.10
C LEU A 290 -1.39 6.54 -16.00
N ALA A 291 -2.41 5.91 -15.43
CA ALA A 291 -3.11 6.43 -14.26
C ALA A 291 -2.16 6.55 -13.05
N LYS A 292 -1.33 5.53 -12.81
CA LYS A 292 -0.30 5.57 -11.76
C LYS A 292 0.63 6.78 -11.93
N VAL A 293 1.13 7.01 -13.15
CA VAL A 293 1.93 8.21 -13.48
C VAL A 293 1.17 9.50 -13.18
N TYR A 294 -0.10 9.61 -13.56
CA TYR A 294 -0.88 10.82 -13.28
C TYR A 294 -1.16 11.03 -11.78
N VAL A 295 -1.32 9.96 -11.00
CA VAL A 295 -1.42 10.02 -9.55
C VAL A 295 -0.10 10.52 -8.94
N SER A 296 1.06 10.03 -9.38
CA SER A 296 2.38 10.51 -8.93
C SER A 296 2.62 11.98 -9.29
N LEU A 297 2.08 12.45 -10.41
CA LEU A 297 2.10 13.86 -10.84
C LEU A 297 1.06 14.75 -10.13
N ASP A 298 0.30 14.20 -9.17
CA ASP A 298 -0.80 14.84 -8.44
C ASP A 298 -1.93 15.39 -9.35
N GLN A 299 -2.30 14.62 -10.37
CA GLN A 299 -3.37 14.94 -11.31
C GLN A 299 -4.51 13.90 -11.27
N PRO A 300 -5.33 13.87 -10.20
CA PRO A 300 -6.40 12.88 -10.06
C PRO A 300 -7.48 13.02 -11.15
N VAL A 301 -7.83 14.24 -11.56
CA VAL A 301 -8.88 14.47 -12.57
C VAL A 301 -8.47 13.92 -13.95
N THR A 302 -7.19 14.02 -14.32
CA THR A 302 -6.69 13.47 -15.59
C THR A 302 -6.67 11.94 -15.53
N ALA A 303 -6.30 11.36 -14.38
CA ALA A 303 -6.40 9.92 -14.14
C ALA A 303 -7.85 9.41 -14.21
N LEU A 304 -8.82 10.13 -13.62
CA LEU A 304 -10.25 9.79 -13.71
C LEU A 304 -10.76 9.83 -15.15
N ASN A 305 -10.38 10.84 -15.94
CA ASN A 305 -10.76 10.93 -17.35
C ASN A 305 -10.12 9.82 -18.18
N LEU A 306 -8.86 9.46 -17.89
CA LEU A 306 -8.16 8.34 -18.50
C LEU A 306 -8.86 7.01 -18.19
N PHE A 307 -9.28 6.78 -16.95
CA PHE A 307 -10.01 5.57 -16.60
C PHE A 307 -11.38 5.51 -17.26
N LYS A 308 -12.10 6.64 -17.36
CA LYS A 308 -13.36 6.71 -18.13
C LYS A 308 -13.13 6.35 -19.60
N GLN A 309 -12.09 6.89 -20.23
CA GLN A 309 -11.69 6.50 -21.58
C GLN A 309 -11.37 5.00 -21.67
N GLY A 310 -10.69 4.45 -20.66
CA GLY A 310 -10.42 3.01 -20.57
C GLY A 310 -11.70 2.17 -20.47
N LEU A 311 -12.69 2.62 -19.71
CA LEU A 311 -13.99 1.96 -19.57
C LEU A 311 -14.84 2.04 -20.84
N ASP A 312 -14.72 3.12 -21.62
CA ASP A 312 -15.36 3.22 -22.94
C ASP A 312 -14.80 2.16 -23.91
N LYS A 313 -13.52 1.77 -23.75
CA LYS A 313 -12.87 0.73 -24.56
C LYS A 313 -13.07 -0.68 -24.01
N PHE A 314 -13.06 -0.83 -22.69
CA PHE A 314 -13.26 -2.08 -21.96
C PHE A 314 -14.45 -1.95 -21.00
N PRO A 315 -15.69 -2.07 -21.51
CA PRO A 315 -16.88 -2.00 -20.67
C PRO A 315 -16.86 -3.12 -19.62
N GLY A 316 -16.98 -2.74 -18.34
CA GLY A 316 -17.07 -3.70 -17.23
C GLY A 316 -15.73 -4.17 -16.66
N GLU A 317 -14.60 -3.58 -17.07
CA GLU A 317 -13.30 -3.94 -16.51
C GLU A 317 -13.18 -3.53 -15.03
N VAL A 318 -13.01 -4.54 -14.16
CA VAL A 318 -13.03 -4.39 -12.70
C VAL A 318 -11.87 -3.55 -12.19
N THR A 319 -10.68 -3.73 -12.76
CA THR A 319 -9.47 -3.02 -12.34
C THR A 319 -9.56 -1.51 -12.55
N LEU A 320 -10.17 -1.08 -13.68
CA LEU A 320 -10.38 0.33 -14.00
C LEU A 320 -11.44 0.97 -13.08
N LEU A 321 -12.56 0.28 -12.85
CA LEU A 321 -13.59 0.74 -11.90
C LEU A 321 -13.04 0.87 -10.48
N CYS A 322 -12.23 -0.11 -10.04
CA CYS A 322 -11.57 -0.07 -8.75
C CYS A 322 -10.56 1.09 -8.68
N GLY A 323 -9.75 1.31 -9.72
CA GLY A 323 -8.86 2.46 -9.82
C GLY A 323 -9.57 3.81 -9.68
N ILE A 324 -10.76 3.96 -10.27
CA ILE A 324 -11.60 5.15 -10.09
C ILE A 324 -12.07 5.30 -8.64
N ALA A 325 -12.55 4.22 -8.02
CA ALA A 325 -13.02 4.24 -6.64
C ALA A 325 -11.90 4.62 -5.66
N ARG A 326 -10.68 4.09 -5.87
CA ARG A 326 -9.48 4.42 -5.10
C ARG A 326 -9.14 5.91 -5.16
N ILE A 327 -9.18 6.52 -6.34
CA ILE A 327 -8.93 7.96 -6.50
C ILE A 327 -10.00 8.78 -5.77
N TYR A 328 -11.29 8.42 -5.88
CA TYR A 328 -12.34 9.14 -5.16
C TYR A 328 -12.22 9.00 -3.64
N GLU A 329 -11.80 7.83 -3.15
CA GLU A 329 -11.51 7.59 -1.73
C GLU A 329 -10.33 8.46 -1.25
N GLU A 330 -9.25 8.57 -2.04
CA GLU A 330 -8.11 9.44 -1.72
C GLU A 330 -8.45 10.93 -1.79
N MET A 331 -9.39 11.32 -2.66
CA MET A 331 -9.98 12.66 -2.70
C MET A 331 -10.98 12.93 -1.57
N ASN A 332 -11.23 11.94 -0.70
CA ASN A 332 -12.20 11.94 0.40
C ASN A 332 -13.67 12.10 -0.03
N ASN A 333 -14.00 11.78 -1.29
CA ASN A 333 -15.38 11.72 -1.78
C ASN A 333 -15.92 10.29 -1.66
N MET A 334 -16.35 9.95 -0.44
CA MET A 334 -16.84 8.61 -0.10
C MET A 334 -18.12 8.22 -0.84
N SER A 335 -18.99 9.19 -1.17
CA SER A 335 -20.23 8.95 -1.92
C SER A 335 -19.94 8.37 -3.30
N SER A 336 -19.09 9.04 -4.08
CA SER A 336 -18.73 8.57 -5.42
C SER A 336 -17.89 7.29 -5.35
N ALA A 337 -16.98 7.16 -4.38
CA ALA A 337 -16.23 5.93 -4.18
C ALA A 337 -17.16 4.73 -3.95
N ALA A 338 -18.19 4.88 -3.10
CA ALA A 338 -19.16 3.83 -2.83
C ALA A 338 -20.00 3.47 -4.08
N GLU A 339 -20.34 4.43 -4.95
CA GLU A 339 -21.02 4.15 -6.22
C GLU A 339 -20.15 3.29 -7.14
N TYR A 340 -18.88 3.65 -7.33
CA TYR A 340 -17.97 2.87 -8.18
C TYR A 340 -17.65 1.50 -7.58
N TYR A 341 -17.50 1.37 -6.26
CA TYR A 341 -17.38 0.06 -5.63
C TYR A 341 -18.65 -0.79 -5.82
N LYS A 342 -19.85 -0.20 -5.85
CA LYS A 342 -21.08 -0.93 -6.19
C LYS A 342 -21.07 -1.39 -7.65
N GLU A 343 -20.57 -0.58 -8.58
CA GLU A 343 -20.37 -1.01 -9.98
C GLU A 343 -19.35 -2.15 -10.08
N VAL A 344 -18.26 -2.09 -9.30
CA VAL A 344 -17.31 -3.21 -9.18
C VAL A 344 -18.02 -4.48 -8.72
N LEU A 345 -18.86 -4.41 -7.67
CA LEU A 345 -19.59 -5.58 -7.20
C LEU A 345 -20.57 -6.14 -8.24
N LYS A 346 -21.20 -5.30 -9.06
CA LYS A 346 -22.07 -5.77 -10.15
C LYS A 346 -21.30 -6.61 -11.18
N GLN A 347 -20.03 -6.29 -11.42
CA GLN A 347 -19.15 -7.04 -12.33
C GLN A 347 -18.52 -8.26 -11.64
N ASP A 348 -17.92 -8.05 -10.47
CA ASP A 348 -17.30 -9.07 -9.63
C ASP A 348 -17.85 -9.02 -8.20
N ASN A 349 -18.79 -9.91 -7.92
CA ASN A 349 -19.40 -10.08 -6.60
C ASN A 349 -18.44 -10.67 -5.54
N THR A 350 -17.21 -11.04 -5.94
CA THR A 350 -16.20 -11.65 -5.06
C THR A 350 -15.04 -10.71 -4.74
N HIS A 351 -15.08 -9.47 -5.25
CA HIS A 351 -13.98 -8.52 -5.12
C HIS A 351 -13.78 -8.07 -3.67
N VAL A 352 -12.63 -8.47 -3.08
CA VAL A 352 -12.35 -8.29 -1.64
C VAL A 352 -12.33 -6.82 -1.23
N GLU A 353 -11.64 -5.98 -2.01
CA GLU A 353 -11.48 -4.54 -1.73
C GLU A 353 -12.84 -3.82 -1.73
N ALA A 354 -13.67 -4.06 -2.75
CA ALA A 354 -14.98 -3.42 -2.87
C ALA A 354 -15.92 -3.84 -1.72
N ILE A 355 -15.94 -5.12 -1.36
CA ILE A 355 -16.75 -5.63 -0.26
C ILE A 355 -16.29 -5.01 1.08
N ALA A 356 -14.98 -4.94 1.33
CA ALA A 356 -14.44 -4.42 2.58
C ALA A 356 -14.62 -2.89 2.71
N CYS A 357 -14.42 -2.13 1.65
CA CYS A 357 -14.65 -0.68 1.62
C CYS A 357 -16.14 -0.33 1.78
N ILE A 358 -17.04 -1.06 1.11
CA ILE A 358 -18.49 -0.88 1.29
C ILE A 358 -18.92 -1.30 2.70
N GLY A 359 -18.42 -2.43 3.20
CA GLY A 359 -18.72 -2.94 4.54
C GLY A 359 -18.33 -1.96 5.65
N SER A 360 -17.10 -1.43 5.60
CA SER A 360 -16.62 -0.43 6.55
C SER A 360 -17.42 0.88 6.48
N ASN A 361 -17.74 1.36 5.26
CA ASN A 361 -18.58 2.55 5.10
C ASN A 361 -19.99 2.37 5.68
N HIS A 362 -20.62 1.20 5.50
CA HIS A 362 -21.92 0.89 6.11
C HIS A 362 -21.82 0.76 7.64
N PHE A 363 -20.75 0.19 8.17
CA PHE A 363 -20.54 0.07 9.61
C PHE A 363 -20.49 1.44 10.29
N TYR A 364 -19.69 2.37 9.74
CA TYR A 364 -19.54 3.73 10.28
C TYR A 364 -20.68 4.69 9.91
N SER A 365 -21.67 4.27 9.11
CA SER A 365 -22.88 5.04 8.83
C SER A 365 -24.10 4.49 9.58
N ASP A 366 -23.86 3.90 10.75
CA ASP A 366 -24.86 3.32 11.65
C ASP A 366 -25.68 2.18 11.03
N GLN A 367 -25.11 1.44 10.08
CA GLN A 367 -25.74 0.27 9.42
C GLN A 367 -24.90 -1.01 9.62
N PRO A 368 -24.67 -1.47 10.87
CA PRO A 368 -23.83 -2.63 11.15
C PRO A 368 -24.42 -3.94 10.61
N GLU A 369 -25.75 -4.06 10.50
CA GLU A 369 -26.40 -5.25 9.92
C GLU A 369 -26.04 -5.46 8.44
N ILE A 370 -25.94 -4.36 7.69
CA ILE A 370 -25.57 -4.41 6.26
C ILE A 370 -24.07 -4.71 6.14
N ALA A 371 -23.24 -4.06 6.96
CA ALA A 371 -21.81 -4.35 7.04
C ALA A 371 -21.55 -5.84 7.35
N LEU A 372 -22.30 -6.41 8.31
CA LEU A 372 -22.24 -7.82 8.67
C LEU A 372 -22.51 -8.74 7.47
N ARG A 373 -23.48 -8.41 6.61
CA ARG A 373 -23.75 -9.19 5.39
C ARG A 373 -22.57 -9.17 4.43
N PHE A 374 -21.91 -8.02 4.26
CA PHE A 374 -20.71 -7.88 3.42
C PHE A 374 -19.52 -8.67 3.98
N TYR A 375 -19.24 -8.58 5.29
CA TYR A 375 -18.17 -9.38 5.89
C TYR A 375 -18.46 -10.87 5.92
N ARG A 376 -19.74 -11.29 6.10
CA ARG A 376 -20.14 -12.70 5.94
C ARG A 376 -19.93 -13.20 4.51
N ARG A 377 -20.09 -12.34 3.50
CA ARG A 377 -19.76 -12.70 2.11
C ARG A 377 -18.27 -13.01 1.99
N LEU A 378 -17.37 -12.19 2.55
CA LEU A 378 -15.92 -12.50 2.54
C LEU A 378 -15.60 -13.84 3.20
N LEU A 379 -16.27 -14.13 4.32
CA LEU A 379 -16.13 -15.42 5.00
C LEU A 379 -16.59 -16.60 4.11
N GLN A 380 -17.72 -16.45 3.40
CA GLN A 380 -18.21 -17.46 2.47
C GLN A 380 -17.28 -17.70 1.27
N MET A 381 -16.48 -16.71 0.89
CA MET A 381 -15.46 -16.84 -0.16
C MET A 381 -14.21 -17.61 0.29
N GLY A 382 -14.12 -18.00 1.57
CA GLY A 382 -12.99 -18.75 2.12
C GLY A 382 -11.84 -17.88 2.64
N ILE A 383 -12.05 -16.57 2.78
CA ILE A 383 -11.06 -15.68 3.41
C ILE A 383 -11.08 -15.94 4.91
N TYR A 384 -9.91 -16.22 5.48
CA TYR A 384 -9.76 -16.68 6.85
C TYR A 384 -8.59 -15.96 7.54
N ASN A 385 -8.82 -14.71 7.94
CA ASN A 385 -7.81 -13.81 8.50
C ASN A 385 -8.27 -13.26 9.87
N GLY A 386 -7.34 -12.96 10.78
CA GLY A 386 -7.66 -12.36 12.09
C GLY A 386 -8.47 -11.07 11.98
N GLN A 387 -8.09 -10.19 11.05
CA GLN A 387 -8.76 -8.92 10.77
C GLN A 387 -10.23 -9.09 10.34
N LEU A 388 -10.53 -10.11 9.52
CA LEU A 388 -11.90 -10.38 9.08
C LEU A 388 -12.78 -10.82 10.26
N PHE A 389 -12.26 -11.70 11.11
CA PHE A 389 -12.98 -12.15 12.30
C PHE A 389 -13.18 -11.04 13.33
N ASN A 390 -12.20 -10.14 13.47
CA ASN A 390 -12.32 -8.94 14.28
C ASN A 390 -13.48 -8.04 13.79
N ASN A 391 -13.52 -7.76 12.48
CA ASN A 391 -14.60 -6.98 11.86
C ASN A 391 -15.96 -7.68 11.98
N LEU A 392 -16.02 -9.00 11.83
CA LEU A 392 -17.24 -9.78 12.06
C LEU A 392 -17.71 -9.66 13.51
N GLY A 393 -16.81 -9.72 14.49
CA GLY A 393 -17.15 -9.59 15.91
C GLY A 393 -17.71 -8.22 16.25
N LEU A 394 -17.09 -7.15 15.77
CA LEU A 394 -17.62 -5.80 15.89
C LEU A 394 -18.99 -5.68 15.23
N CYS A 395 -19.14 -6.13 13.98
CA CYS A 395 -20.42 -6.06 13.28
C CYS A 395 -21.51 -6.88 13.98
N CYS A 396 -21.20 -8.07 14.48
CA CYS A 396 -22.14 -8.91 15.24
C CYS A 396 -22.60 -8.19 16.52
N PHE A 397 -21.67 -7.60 17.28
CA PHE A 397 -22.00 -6.90 18.53
C PHE A 397 -22.92 -5.70 18.28
N TYR A 398 -22.53 -4.81 17.35
CA TYR A 398 -23.31 -3.61 17.03
C TYR A 398 -24.62 -3.92 16.27
N ALA A 399 -24.70 -5.05 15.57
CA ALA A 399 -25.95 -5.58 15.00
C ALA A 399 -26.78 -6.41 16.00
N GLN A 400 -26.42 -6.42 17.29
CA GLN A 400 -27.11 -7.12 18.38
C GLN A 400 -27.17 -8.66 18.24
N GLN A 401 -26.26 -9.25 17.47
CA GLN A 401 -26.07 -10.70 17.33
C GLN A 401 -25.01 -11.19 18.32
N TYR A 402 -25.40 -11.26 19.58
CA TYR A 402 -24.49 -11.56 20.70
C TYR A 402 -23.97 -13.00 20.70
N ASP A 403 -24.72 -13.94 20.13
CA ASP A 403 -24.39 -15.36 20.02
C ASP A 403 -23.06 -15.63 19.30
N MET A 404 -22.81 -14.89 18.21
CA MET A 404 -21.63 -15.05 17.35
C MET A 404 -20.50 -14.07 17.68
N THR A 405 -20.70 -13.15 18.62
CA THR A 405 -19.75 -12.06 18.89
C THR A 405 -18.45 -12.60 19.51
N LEU A 406 -18.51 -13.23 20.68
CA LEU A 406 -17.30 -13.67 21.40
C LEU A 406 -16.53 -14.75 20.63
N THR A 407 -17.22 -15.69 19.99
CA THR A 407 -16.59 -16.76 19.20
C THR A 407 -15.80 -16.22 18.01
N SER A 408 -16.25 -15.12 17.41
CA SER A 408 -15.50 -14.45 16.34
C SER A 408 -14.24 -13.74 16.85
N PHE A 409 -14.28 -13.10 18.02
CA PHE A 409 -13.09 -12.52 18.62
C PHE A 409 -12.08 -13.58 19.09
N GLU A 410 -12.53 -14.70 19.64
CA GLU A 410 -11.67 -15.84 19.98
C GLU A 410 -10.92 -16.37 18.74
N ARG A 411 -11.63 -16.47 17.62
CA ARG A 411 -11.01 -16.83 16.33
C ARG A 411 -10.04 -15.76 15.86
N ALA A 412 -10.38 -14.48 15.99
CA ALA A 412 -9.49 -13.39 15.63
C ALA A 412 -8.16 -13.45 16.41
N LEU A 413 -8.22 -13.70 17.73
CA LEU A 413 -7.03 -13.91 18.57
C LEU A 413 -6.23 -15.15 18.16
N SER A 414 -6.90 -16.24 17.78
CA SER A 414 -6.22 -17.48 17.34
C SER A 414 -5.49 -17.33 15.99
N LEU A 415 -5.92 -16.37 15.17
CA LEU A 415 -5.40 -16.11 13.81
C LEU A 415 -4.53 -14.86 13.74
N ALA A 416 -4.31 -14.16 14.86
CA ALA A 416 -3.44 -13.01 14.90
C ALA A 416 -1.99 -13.47 14.67
N GLU A 417 -1.38 -13.01 13.59
CA GLU A 417 0.02 -13.33 13.27
C GLU A 417 0.97 -12.35 13.97
N ASN A 418 0.50 -11.14 14.26
CA ASN A 418 1.28 -10.04 14.81
C ASN A 418 0.77 -9.58 16.18
N GLU A 419 1.67 -9.07 17.02
CA GLU A 419 1.32 -8.49 18.33
C GLU A 419 0.40 -7.27 18.20
N GLU A 420 0.57 -6.48 17.13
CA GLU A 420 -0.29 -5.33 16.81
C GLU A 420 -1.74 -5.77 16.55
N GLU A 421 -1.94 -6.81 15.74
CA GLU A 421 -3.29 -7.36 15.47
C GLU A 421 -3.92 -7.91 16.74
N ALA A 422 -3.15 -8.61 17.57
CA ALA A 422 -3.63 -9.10 18.86
C ALA A 422 -4.03 -7.93 19.78
N ALA A 423 -3.27 -6.83 19.79
CA ALA A 423 -3.60 -5.64 20.56
C ALA A 423 -4.92 -5.01 20.11
N ASP A 424 -5.13 -4.88 18.79
CA ASP A 424 -6.36 -4.32 18.22
C ASP A 424 -7.60 -5.18 18.54
N VAL A 425 -7.43 -6.51 18.52
CA VAL A 425 -8.50 -7.44 18.91
C VAL A 425 -8.84 -7.32 20.40
N TRP A 426 -7.83 -7.23 21.29
CA TRP A 426 -8.07 -6.99 22.72
C TRP A 426 -8.71 -5.63 23.00
N TYR A 427 -8.31 -4.60 22.26
CA TYR A 427 -8.91 -3.28 22.32
C TYR A 427 -10.40 -3.32 21.95
N ASN A 428 -10.75 -4.01 20.86
CA ASN A 428 -12.13 -4.19 20.43
C ASN A 428 -12.96 -5.04 21.41
N LEU A 429 -12.38 -6.08 22.01
CA LEU A 429 -13.00 -6.80 23.13
C LEU A 429 -13.25 -5.89 24.33
N GLY A 430 -12.35 -4.93 24.59
CA GLY A 430 -12.54 -3.89 25.61
C GLY A 430 -13.77 -3.03 25.32
N HIS A 431 -13.98 -2.61 24.07
CA HIS A 431 -15.19 -1.89 23.65
C HIS A 431 -16.46 -2.72 23.84
N VAL A 432 -16.43 -4.00 23.46
CA VAL A 432 -17.55 -4.93 23.70
C VAL A 432 -17.85 -5.04 25.20
N ALA A 433 -16.82 -5.16 26.06
CA ALA A 433 -16.98 -5.20 27.51
C ALA A 433 -17.56 -3.90 28.09
N VAL A 434 -17.13 -2.73 27.58
CA VAL A 434 -17.73 -1.43 27.93
C VAL A 434 -19.21 -1.40 27.53
N GLY A 435 -19.56 -1.89 26.34
CA GLY A 435 -20.94 -1.95 25.86
C GLY A 435 -21.84 -2.91 26.66
N ILE A 436 -21.28 -4.01 27.18
CA ILE A 436 -21.96 -4.92 28.13
C ILE A 436 -22.16 -4.25 29.50
N GLY A 437 -21.29 -3.29 29.86
CA GLY A 437 -21.29 -2.58 31.13
C GLY A 437 -20.30 -3.14 32.16
N ASP A 438 -19.55 -4.19 31.84
CA ASP A 438 -18.51 -4.74 32.71
C ASP A 438 -17.21 -3.95 32.58
N THR A 439 -17.11 -2.88 33.38
CA THR A 439 -15.94 -2.01 33.42
C THR A 439 -14.65 -2.69 33.89
N ASN A 440 -14.75 -3.80 34.64
CA ASN A 440 -13.56 -4.53 35.11
C ASN A 440 -12.96 -5.36 33.98
N LEU A 441 -13.82 -6.06 33.22
CA LEU A 441 -13.40 -6.79 32.03
C LEU A 441 -12.80 -5.82 30.99
N ALA A 442 -13.46 -4.68 30.74
CA ALA A 442 -12.95 -3.66 29.84
C ALA A 442 -11.55 -3.17 30.26
N HIS A 443 -11.35 -2.91 31.56
CA HIS A 443 -10.06 -2.50 32.09
C HIS A 443 -8.96 -3.55 31.84
N GLN A 444 -9.28 -4.85 32.01
CA GLN A 444 -8.34 -5.93 31.73
C GLN A 444 -8.02 -6.01 30.23
N CYS A 445 -9.02 -5.94 29.36
CA CYS A 445 -8.86 -5.98 27.91
C CYS A 445 -7.97 -4.83 27.40
N PHE A 446 -8.23 -3.59 27.83
CA PHE A 446 -7.38 -2.46 27.45
C PHE A 446 -5.96 -2.59 27.99
N ARG A 447 -5.78 -3.16 29.19
CA ARG A 447 -4.44 -3.45 29.71
C ARG A 447 -3.72 -4.52 28.90
N LEU A 448 -4.41 -5.57 28.45
CA LEU A 448 -3.85 -6.60 27.56
C LEU A 448 -3.48 -6.02 26.19
N ALA A 449 -4.29 -5.11 25.65
CA ALA A 449 -3.94 -4.38 24.43
C ALA A 449 -2.62 -3.61 24.58
N LEU A 450 -2.41 -2.95 25.72
CA LEU A 450 -1.16 -2.23 26.02
C LEU A 450 0.03 -3.16 26.23
N VAL A 451 -0.17 -4.36 26.79
CA VAL A 451 0.90 -5.36 26.97
C VAL A 451 1.41 -5.86 25.61
N ASN A 452 0.51 -6.06 24.65
CA ASN A 452 0.88 -6.49 23.29
C ASN A 452 1.44 -5.33 22.46
N ASN A 453 0.84 -4.15 22.56
CA ASN A 453 1.33 -2.95 21.88
C ASN A 453 1.42 -1.76 22.85
N ASN A 454 2.64 -1.50 23.31
CA ASN A 454 2.94 -0.39 24.21
C ASN A 454 2.65 1.00 23.61
N ASN A 455 2.53 1.10 22.29
CA ASN A 455 2.30 2.35 21.55
C ASN A 455 0.82 2.54 21.15
N HIS A 456 -0.09 1.75 21.69
CA HIS A 456 -1.52 1.79 21.32
C HIS A 456 -2.25 2.94 22.05
N ALA A 457 -2.32 4.11 21.41
CA ALA A 457 -2.81 5.35 22.02
C ALA A 457 -4.30 5.32 22.42
N GLU A 458 -5.15 4.63 21.64
CA GLU A 458 -6.59 4.55 21.89
C GLU A 458 -6.91 3.78 23.20
N ALA A 459 -6.14 2.73 23.48
CA ALA A 459 -6.24 1.93 24.69
C ALA A 459 -5.83 2.76 25.93
N TYR A 460 -4.78 3.58 25.84
CA TYR A 460 -4.44 4.53 26.91
C TYR A 460 -5.58 5.50 27.19
N ASN A 461 -6.21 6.06 26.14
CA ASN A 461 -7.35 6.97 26.28
C ASN A 461 -8.55 6.29 26.98
N ASN A 462 -8.96 5.11 26.52
CA ASN A 462 -10.09 4.39 27.11
C ASN A 462 -9.81 3.91 28.53
N LEU A 463 -8.58 3.46 28.80
CA LEU A 463 -8.14 3.12 30.15
C LEU A 463 -8.20 4.33 31.09
N ALA A 464 -7.79 5.51 30.62
CA ALA A 464 -7.88 6.75 31.38
C ALA A 464 -9.33 7.15 31.69
N VAL A 465 -10.26 6.97 30.74
CA VAL A 465 -11.69 7.21 30.95
C VAL A 465 -12.24 6.27 32.03
N LEU A 466 -11.84 4.98 32.02
CA LEU A 466 -12.22 4.03 33.07
C LEU A 466 -11.61 4.39 34.44
N GLU A 467 -10.35 4.81 34.50
CA GLU A 467 -9.69 5.23 35.74
C GLU A 467 -10.30 6.51 36.31
N MET A 468 -10.67 7.46 35.44
CA MET A 468 -11.41 8.66 35.84
C MET A 468 -12.78 8.29 36.43
N ARG A 469 -13.47 7.28 35.87
CA ARG A 469 -14.75 6.76 36.39
C ARG A 469 -14.59 6.08 37.75
N LYS A 470 -13.44 5.45 38.03
CA LYS A 470 -13.09 4.91 39.36
C LYS A 470 -12.68 5.99 40.37
N GLY A 471 -12.37 7.20 39.92
CA GLY A 471 -11.92 8.32 40.75
C GLY A 471 -10.40 8.52 40.81
N HIS A 472 -9.61 7.73 40.07
CA HIS A 472 -8.16 7.84 40.04
C HIS A 472 -7.70 8.93 39.05
N VAL A 473 -7.90 10.19 39.41
CA VAL A 473 -7.67 11.36 38.54
C VAL A 473 -6.21 11.48 38.08
N GLU A 474 -5.23 11.24 38.95
CA GLU A 474 -3.81 11.37 38.63
C GLU A 474 -3.35 10.34 37.60
N GLN A 475 -3.80 9.09 37.75
CA GLN A 475 -3.51 8.01 36.80
C GLN A 475 -4.13 8.31 35.44
N ALA A 476 -5.39 8.78 35.41
CA ALA A 476 -6.04 9.19 34.18
C ALA A 476 -5.27 10.32 33.47
N ARG A 477 -4.77 11.33 34.20
CA ARG A 477 -3.94 12.40 33.62
C ARG A 477 -2.67 11.86 32.97
N ALA A 478 -1.96 10.95 33.63
CA ALA A 478 -0.73 10.36 33.10
C ALA A 478 -0.98 9.55 31.82
N LEU A 479 -2.03 8.73 31.80
CA LEU A 479 -2.43 7.92 30.65
C LEU A 479 -2.90 8.78 29.46
N LEU A 480 -3.62 9.89 29.71
CA LEU A 480 -4.00 10.81 28.65
C LEU A 480 -2.81 11.58 28.07
N GLN A 481 -1.83 11.91 28.92
CA GLN A 481 -0.59 12.52 28.44
C GLN A 481 0.18 11.56 27.53
N THR A 482 0.29 10.28 27.88
CA THR A 482 0.92 9.29 27.01
C THR A 482 0.13 9.06 25.73
N ALA A 483 -1.20 9.01 25.78
CA ALA A 483 -2.03 8.91 24.58
C ALA A 483 -1.82 10.12 23.64
N SER A 484 -1.79 11.33 24.20
CA SER A 484 -1.62 12.57 23.44
C SER A 484 -0.23 12.74 22.82
N SER A 485 0.81 12.12 23.41
CA SER A 485 2.17 12.14 22.88
C SER A 485 2.37 11.10 21.78
N LEU A 486 1.76 9.92 21.92
CA LEU A 486 1.81 8.84 20.92
C LEU A 486 1.01 9.20 19.66
N ALA A 487 -0.18 9.77 19.82
CA ALA A 487 -1.09 10.09 18.73
C ALA A 487 -1.62 11.53 18.84
N PRO A 488 -0.84 12.53 18.39
CA PRO A 488 -1.25 13.94 18.46
C PRO A 488 -2.47 14.33 17.62
N HIS A 489 -2.83 13.49 16.64
CA HIS A 489 -3.95 13.67 15.69
C HIS A 489 -5.31 13.21 16.23
N MET A 490 -5.31 12.45 17.33
CA MET A 490 -6.55 12.03 18.00
C MET A 490 -7.05 13.19 18.86
N TYR A 491 -8.32 13.57 18.70
CA TYR A 491 -8.90 14.70 19.44
C TYR A 491 -9.33 14.29 20.86
N GLU A 492 -9.67 13.01 21.05
CA GLU A 492 -10.17 12.39 22.27
C GLU A 492 -9.22 12.55 23.46
N PRO A 493 -7.92 12.19 23.37
CA PRO A 493 -7.02 12.34 24.52
C PRO A 493 -6.81 13.81 24.90
N HIS A 494 -6.76 14.72 23.92
CA HIS A 494 -6.63 16.16 24.19
C HIS A 494 -7.88 16.73 24.84
N PHE A 495 -9.07 16.35 24.35
CA PHE A 495 -10.36 16.76 24.93
C PHE A 495 -10.54 16.20 26.34
N ASN A 496 -10.27 14.92 26.56
CA ASN A 496 -10.35 14.28 27.88
C ASN A 496 -9.34 14.90 28.86
N PHE A 497 -8.14 15.25 28.41
CA PHE A 497 -7.18 15.95 29.26
C PHE A 497 -7.63 17.38 29.58
N ALA A 498 -8.23 18.08 28.61
CA ALA A 498 -8.76 19.43 28.80
C ALA A 498 -9.92 19.46 29.81
N THR A 499 -10.85 18.50 29.71
CA THR A 499 -11.99 18.41 30.64
C THR A 499 -11.56 18.02 32.06
N ILE A 500 -10.57 17.13 32.22
CA ILE A 500 -10.04 16.77 33.55
C ILE A 500 -9.28 17.96 34.17
N SER A 501 -8.48 18.67 33.39
CA SER A 501 -7.73 19.83 33.89
C SER A 501 -8.64 21.00 34.25
N ASP A 502 -9.72 21.23 33.49
CA ASP A 502 -10.75 22.20 33.83
C ASP A 502 -11.42 21.87 35.17
N LYS A 503 -11.78 20.60 35.40
CA LYS A 503 -12.35 20.12 36.67
C LYS A 503 -11.43 20.29 37.88
N ILE A 504 -10.11 20.27 37.68
CA ILE A 504 -9.10 20.47 38.75
C ILE A 504 -8.84 21.98 38.99
N GLY A 505 -9.19 22.84 38.02
CA GLY A 505 -8.89 24.28 38.04
C GLY A 505 -7.59 24.67 37.32
N ASP A 506 -6.92 23.74 36.63
CA ASP A 506 -5.72 23.98 35.83
C ASP A 506 -6.09 24.61 34.47
N LEU A 507 -6.66 25.83 34.48
CA LEU A 507 -7.22 26.49 33.29
C LEU A 507 -6.22 26.64 32.14
N GLN A 508 -4.95 26.94 32.45
CA GLN A 508 -3.89 27.10 31.44
C GLN A 508 -3.64 25.81 30.66
N ARG A 509 -3.53 24.66 31.36
CA ARG A 509 -3.32 23.35 30.72
C ARG A 509 -4.55 22.91 29.95
N SER A 510 -5.74 23.20 30.49
CA SER A 510 -7.01 22.93 29.83
C SER A 510 -7.10 23.65 28.49
N TYR A 511 -6.76 24.94 28.45
CA TYR A 511 -6.80 25.73 27.23
C TYR A 511 -5.84 25.25 26.16
N VAL A 512 -4.59 24.93 26.52
CA VAL A 512 -3.60 24.39 25.57
C VAL A 512 -4.05 23.05 24.98
N ALA A 513 -4.64 22.18 25.81
CA ALA A 513 -5.16 20.89 25.34
C ALA A 513 -6.41 21.05 24.48
N ALA A 514 -7.32 21.96 24.84
CA ALA A 514 -8.51 22.25 24.04
C ALA A 514 -8.13 22.82 22.65
N GLN A 515 -7.12 23.69 22.56
CA GLN A 515 -6.59 24.17 21.28
C GLN A 515 -6.02 23.04 20.41
N LYS A 516 -5.33 22.07 21.01
CA LYS A 516 -4.84 20.87 20.29
C LYS A 516 -6.00 19.98 19.82
N SER A 517 -7.05 19.85 20.64
CA SER A 517 -8.27 19.14 20.26
C SER A 517 -8.98 19.81 19.08
N GLU A 518 -9.07 21.15 19.07
CA GLU A 518 -9.63 21.94 17.95
C GLU A 518 -8.78 21.81 16.68
N ALA A 519 -7.45 21.75 16.81
CA ALA A 519 -6.55 21.51 15.70
C ALA A 519 -6.69 20.10 15.10
N ALA A 520 -7.04 19.10 15.92
CA ALA A 520 -7.30 17.74 15.48
C ALA A 520 -8.69 17.58 14.84
N PHE A 521 -9.73 18.06 15.51
CA PHE A 521 -11.12 18.04 15.02
C PHE A 521 -11.77 19.43 15.17
N PRO A 522 -11.75 20.26 14.11
CA PRO A 522 -12.22 21.66 14.20
C PRO A 522 -13.73 21.79 14.40
N ASP A 523 -14.52 20.82 13.90
CA ASP A 523 -15.97 20.83 13.99
C ASP A 523 -16.50 20.23 15.32
N HIS A 524 -15.62 19.91 16.28
CA HIS A 524 -16.02 19.35 17.56
C HIS A 524 -16.76 20.38 18.44
N VAL A 525 -18.07 20.18 18.62
CA VAL A 525 -18.95 21.10 19.36
C VAL A 525 -18.51 21.28 20.81
N ASP A 526 -18.20 20.20 21.53
CA ASP A 526 -17.83 20.28 22.95
C ASP A 526 -16.48 20.96 23.18
N THR A 527 -15.52 20.77 22.27
CA THR A 527 -14.24 21.51 22.32
C THR A 527 -14.48 23.00 22.12
N GLN A 528 -15.33 23.39 21.16
CA GLN A 528 -15.67 24.80 20.96
C GLN A 528 -16.36 25.42 22.18
N HIS A 529 -17.24 24.67 22.86
CA HIS A 529 -17.87 25.12 24.10
C HIS A 529 -16.85 25.30 25.23
N LEU A 530 -15.95 24.33 25.43
CA LEU A 530 -14.89 24.40 26.43
C LEU A 530 -13.95 25.58 26.17
N ILE A 531 -13.54 25.81 24.92
CA ILE A 531 -12.71 26.96 24.54
C ILE A 531 -13.42 28.28 24.84
N LYS A 532 -14.73 28.38 24.55
CA LYS A 532 -15.53 29.58 24.88
C LYS A 532 -15.59 29.82 26.38
N GLN A 533 -15.81 28.79 27.19
CA GLN A 533 -15.81 28.87 28.66
C GLN A 533 -14.45 29.33 29.21
N LEU A 534 -13.36 28.69 28.76
CA LEU A 534 -12.00 29.05 29.19
C LEU A 534 -11.62 30.48 28.79
N ARG A 535 -12.01 30.94 27.59
CA ARG A 535 -11.82 32.34 27.17
C ARG A 535 -12.60 33.32 28.05
N GLN A 536 -13.80 32.95 28.51
CA GLN A 536 -14.55 33.77 29.47
C GLN A 536 -13.85 33.82 30.83
N HIS A 537 -13.31 32.71 31.32
CA HIS A 537 -12.54 32.69 32.56
C HIS A 537 -11.29 33.56 32.49
N PHE A 538 -10.54 33.53 31.37
CA PHE A 538 -9.39 34.42 31.18
C PHE A 538 -9.72 35.90 31.01
N ALA A 539 -10.96 36.24 30.63
CA ALA A 539 -11.41 37.62 30.58
C ALA A 539 -11.88 38.15 31.95
N MET A 540 -12.19 37.25 32.89
CA MET A 540 -12.64 37.58 34.26
C MET A 540 -11.47 37.64 35.27
N LEU A 541 -10.34 37.01 34.96
CA LEU A 541 -9.07 37.07 35.70
C LEU A 541 -8.25 38.29 35.25
#